data_AF-S0EDS5-F1
#
_entry.id   AF-S0EDS5-F1
#
_cell.length_a   1.000
_cell.length_b   1.000
_cell.length_c   1.000
_cell.angle_alpha   90.00
_cell.angle_beta   90.00
_cell.angle_gamma   90.00
#
_symmetry.space_group_name_H-M   'P 1'
#
loop_
_entity.id
_entity.type
_entity.pdbx_description
1 polymer ?
#
loop_
_entity_poly.entity_id
_entity_poly.type
_entity_poly.pdbx_seq_one_letter_code
_entity_poly.pdbx_strand_id
1 'polypeptide(L)'
;MPSLESLQPEEIEFLRWIGCFTLPPQPLQEALIKAYFHYCHSFEPVLDPQEFFNAYSKGQLCLLLLWSVFMCVATFVEDSLFLINLFQYPLTFKRNAFQRAKTLYDADYEKNKITLIQTVFLMGHFYADAEDRLGPWH
;
A
#
# COMPACT_ATOMS: atom_id res chain seq x y z
N MET A 1 11.76 -11.47 -6.26
CA MET A 1 11.47 -10.09 -5.81
C MET A 1 12.50 -9.20 -6.48
N PRO A 2 12.14 -8.44 -7.52
CA PRO A 2 13.08 -7.48 -8.10
C PRO A 2 13.22 -6.28 -7.13
N SER A 3 14.42 -5.72 -7.02
CA SER A 3 14.71 -4.26 -7.07
C SER A 3 15.66 -3.67 -6.04
N LEU A 4 15.96 -4.32 -4.90
CA LEU A 4 17.04 -3.78 -4.05
C LEU A 4 18.38 -3.76 -4.79
N GLU A 5 18.59 -4.71 -5.70
CA GLU A 5 19.80 -4.80 -6.53
C GLU A 5 19.95 -3.64 -7.53
N SER A 6 18.86 -2.97 -7.89
CA SER A 6 18.89 -1.83 -8.82
C SER A 6 18.98 -0.47 -8.14
N LEU A 7 18.79 -0.42 -6.82
CA LEU A 7 18.78 0.82 -6.05
C LEU A 7 20.17 1.13 -5.48
N GLN A 8 20.52 2.41 -5.46
CA GLN A 8 21.75 2.85 -4.79
C GLN A 8 21.58 2.71 -3.26
N PRO A 9 22.68 2.48 -2.51
CA PRO A 9 22.62 2.34 -1.06
C PRO A 9 21.93 3.51 -0.34
N GLU A 10 22.13 4.73 -0.84
CA GLU A 10 21.52 5.95 -0.30
C GLU A 10 20.00 5.97 -0.48
N GLU A 11 19.49 5.47 -1.61
CA GLU A 11 18.05 5.35 -1.87
C GLU A 11 17.43 4.31 -0.94
N ILE A 12 18.11 3.18 -0.72
CA ILE A 12 17.67 2.14 0.20
C ILE A 12 17.57 2.70 1.63
N GLU A 13 18.56 3.48 2.07
CA GLU A 13 18.55 4.08 3.41
C GLU A 13 17.44 5.12 3.56
N PHE A 14 17.21 5.93 2.52
CA PHE A 14 16.07 6.85 2.48
C PHE A 14 14.72 6.11 2.58
N LEU A 15 14.54 5.02 1.83
CA LEU A 15 13.34 4.18 1.90
C LEU A 15 13.15 3.54 3.28
N ARG A 16 14.25 3.12 3.95
CA ARG A 16 14.23 2.64 5.34
C ARG A 16 13.77 3.72 6.30
N TRP A 17 14.31 4.94 6.16
CA TRP A 17 13.96 6.07 7.01
C TRP A 17 12.47 6.46 6.92
N ILE A 18 11.90 6.46 5.70
CA ILE A 18 10.45 6.65 5.48
C ILE A 18 9.61 5.49 6.06
N GLY A 19 10.23 4.33 6.30
CA GLY A 19 9.59 3.14 6.84
C GLY A 19 8.91 2.28 5.78
N CYS A 20 9.34 2.36 4.52
CA CYS A 20 8.76 1.57 3.42
C CYS A 20 8.89 0.05 3.62
N PHE A 21 9.91 -0.38 4.36
CA PHE A 21 10.18 -1.79 4.66
C PHE A 21 9.60 -2.27 5.99
N THR A 22 8.91 -1.40 6.74
CA THR A 22 8.37 -1.71 8.07
C THR A 22 6.85 -1.83 8.00
N LEU A 23 6.38 -3.06 7.78
CA LEU A 23 4.94 -3.36 7.75
C LEU A 23 4.29 -3.19 9.14
N PRO A 24 2.98 -2.85 9.20
CA PRO A 24 2.27 -2.80 10.47
C PRO A 24 2.15 -4.19 11.09
N PRO A 25 1.73 -4.32 12.36
CA PRO A 25 1.54 -5.62 12.98
C PRO A 25 0.56 -6.51 12.20
N GLN A 26 0.82 -7.82 12.21
CA GLN A 26 0.09 -8.81 11.41
C GLN A 26 -1.44 -8.72 11.55
N PRO A 27 -2.04 -8.52 12.75
CA PRO A 27 -3.50 -8.39 12.86
C PRO A 27 -4.07 -7.23 12.05
N LEU A 28 -3.36 -6.11 11.97
CA LEU A 28 -3.78 -4.95 11.17
C LEU A 28 -3.62 -5.24 9.67
N GLN A 29 -2.53 -5.90 9.26
CA GLN A 29 -2.36 -6.33 7.86
C GLN A 29 -3.51 -7.24 7.40
N GLU A 30 -3.85 -8.25 8.20
CA GLU A 30 -4.93 -9.19 7.88
C GLU A 30 -6.29 -8.50 7.82
N ALA A 31 -6.57 -7.57 8.72
CA ALA A 31 -7.80 -6.78 8.72
C ALA A 31 -7.90 -5.92 7.45
N LEU A 32 -6.82 -5.25 7.04
CA LEU A 32 -6.76 -4.46 5.81
C LEU A 32 -6.96 -5.33 4.57
N ILE A 33 -6.27 -6.48 4.48
CA ILE A 33 -6.41 -7.40 3.35
C ILE A 33 -7.85 -7.93 3.24
N LYS A 34 -8.45 -8.33 4.37
CA LYS A 34 -9.86 -8.75 4.40
C LYS A 34 -10.79 -7.63 3.96
N ALA A 35 -10.54 -6.40 4.41
CA ALA A 35 -11.32 -5.24 4.00
C ALA A 35 -11.25 -4.99 2.48
N TYR A 36 -10.08 -5.14 1.85
CA TYR A 36 -9.96 -5.05 0.39
C TYR A 36 -10.83 -6.08 -0.35
N PHE A 37 -10.71 -7.36 0.01
CA PHE A 37 -11.47 -8.40 -0.68
C PHE A 37 -12.97 -8.35 -0.36
N HIS A 38 -13.37 -7.74 0.76
CA HIS A 38 -14.77 -7.60 1.14
C HIS A 38 -15.45 -6.37 0.53
N TYR A 39 -14.82 -5.19 0.63
CA TYR A 39 -15.44 -3.91 0.28
C TYR A 39 -15.07 -3.41 -1.13
N CYS A 40 -13.83 -3.64 -1.59
CA CYS A 40 -13.34 -3.07 -2.85
C CYS A 40 -13.40 -4.06 -4.01
N HIS A 41 -12.91 -5.29 -3.80
CA HIS A 41 -12.69 -6.26 -4.87
C HIS A 41 -13.95 -6.59 -5.69
N SER A 42 -15.14 -6.58 -5.08
CA SER A 42 -16.41 -6.83 -5.76
C SER A 42 -16.71 -5.82 -6.89
N PHE A 43 -16.27 -4.58 -6.72
CA PHE A 43 -16.46 -3.50 -7.70
C PHE A 43 -15.21 -3.25 -8.54
N GLU A 44 -14.03 -3.52 -7.97
CA GLU A 44 -12.72 -3.23 -8.55
C GLU A 44 -11.76 -4.43 -8.40
N PRO A 45 -11.97 -5.51 -9.17
CA PRO A 45 -11.21 -6.74 -9.06
C PRO A 45 -9.84 -6.63 -9.76
N VAL A 46 -9.01 -5.67 -9.35
CA VAL A 46 -7.69 -5.46 -9.96
C VAL A 46 -6.66 -6.50 -9.50
N LEU A 47 -6.91 -7.18 -8.38
CA LEU A 47 -6.04 -8.23 -7.82
C LEU A 47 -6.69 -9.61 -7.95
N ASP A 48 -5.95 -10.59 -8.44
CA ASP A 48 -6.37 -11.99 -8.36
C ASP A 48 -6.24 -12.48 -6.90
N PRO A 49 -7.31 -12.98 -6.27
CA PRO A 49 -7.25 -13.43 -4.89
C PRO A 49 -6.26 -14.58 -4.66
N GLN A 50 -6.22 -15.57 -5.56
CA GLN A 50 -5.37 -16.75 -5.37
C GLN A 50 -3.89 -16.39 -5.44
N GLU A 51 -3.50 -15.62 -6.45
CA GLU A 51 -2.13 -15.12 -6.60
C GLU A 51 -1.74 -14.22 -5.43
N PHE A 52 -2.63 -13.30 -5.02
CA PHE A 52 -2.37 -12.37 -3.92
C PHE A 52 -2.13 -13.10 -2.60
N PHE A 53 -3.04 -13.99 -2.18
CA PHE A 53 -2.90 -14.70 -0.91
C PHE A 53 -1.70 -15.66 -0.91
N ASN A 54 -1.43 -16.32 -2.04
CA ASN A 54 -0.26 -17.19 -2.20
C ASN A 54 1.05 -16.38 -2.06
N ALA A 55 1.16 -15.22 -2.72
CA ALA A 55 2.33 -14.35 -2.61
C ALA A 55 2.48 -13.75 -1.20
N TYR A 56 1.38 -13.31 -0.59
CA TYR A 56 1.37 -12.74 0.76
C TYR A 56 1.83 -13.76 1.81
N SER A 57 1.29 -14.98 1.77
CA SER A 57 1.67 -16.05 2.72
C SER A 57 3.15 -16.44 2.64
N LYS A 58 3.78 -16.26 1.47
CA LYS A 58 5.21 -16.51 1.25
C LYS A 58 6.11 -15.30 1.54
N GLY A 59 5.53 -14.15 1.91
CA GLY A 59 6.28 -12.90 2.07
C GLY A 59 6.87 -12.38 0.75
N GLN A 60 6.31 -12.78 -0.39
CA GLN A 60 6.82 -12.47 -1.73
C GLN A 60 6.06 -11.33 -2.42
N LEU A 61 4.99 -10.85 -1.79
CA LEU A 61 4.19 -9.76 -2.34
C LEU A 61 5.00 -8.46 -2.39
N CYS A 62 4.89 -7.72 -3.48
CA CYS A 62 5.55 -6.42 -3.65
C CYS A 62 5.06 -5.42 -2.59
N LEU A 63 6.00 -4.79 -1.87
CA LEU A 63 5.68 -3.82 -0.81
C LEU A 63 4.93 -2.61 -1.36
N LEU A 64 5.26 -2.16 -2.56
CA LEU A 64 4.57 -1.06 -3.22
C LEU A 64 3.08 -1.37 -3.40
N LEU A 65 2.76 -2.57 -3.88
CA LEU A 65 1.39 -3.03 -4.03
C LEU A 65 0.69 -3.15 -2.67
N LEU A 66 1.38 -3.74 -1.68
CA LEU A 66 0.81 -3.94 -0.35
C LEU A 66 0.47 -2.61 0.35
N TRP A 67 1.35 -1.60 0.29
CA TRP A 67 1.06 -0.27 0.83
C TRP A 67 -0.10 0.41 0.11
N SER A 68 -0.25 0.18 -1.19
CA SER A 68 -1.36 0.73 -1.99
C SER A 68 -2.71 0.12 -1.58
N VAL A 69 -2.74 -1.20 -1.35
CA VAL A 69 -3.92 -1.91 -0.80
C VAL A 69 -4.26 -1.36 0.58
N PHE A 70 -3.28 -1.25 1.48
CA PHE A 70 -3.49 -0.75 2.84
C PHE A 70 -4.03 0.68 2.87
N MET A 71 -3.51 1.56 2.02
CA MET A 71 -4.00 2.93 1.86
C MET A 71 -5.46 2.95 1.40
N CYS A 72 -5.78 2.18 0.36
CA CYS A 72 -7.11 2.15 -0.27
C CYS A 72 -8.21 1.79 0.76
N VAL A 73 -7.92 0.89 1.69
CA VAL A 73 -8.94 0.32 2.58
C VAL A 73 -8.84 0.71 4.05
N ALA A 74 -7.91 1.60 4.40
CA ALA A 74 -7.68 2.01 5.78
C ALA A 74 -8.95 2.48 6.50
N THR A 75 -9.85 3.17 5.80
CA THR A 75 -11.11 3.72 6.33
C THR A 75 -12.20 2.68 6.58
N PHE A 76 -12.02 1.43 6.11
CA PHE A 76 -12.98 0.34 6.32
C PHE A 76 -12.61 -0.57 7.50
N VAL A 77 -11.49 -0.31 8.17
CA VAL A 77 -11.00 -1.10 9.32
C VAL A 77 -11.31 -0.38 10.62
N GLU A 78 -11.62 -1.14 11.68
CA GLU A 78 -11.93 -0.60 13.01
C GLU A 78 -10.82 0.28 13.59
N ASP A 79 -11.20 1.45 14.12
CA ASP A 79 -10.30 2.42 14.76
C ASP A 79 -9.45 1.82 15.88
N SER A 80 -9.99 0.84 16.62
CA SER A 80 -9.32 0.13 17.71
C SER A 80 -7.98 -0.48 17.29
N LEU A 81 -7.90 -1.00 16.06
CA LEU A 81 -6.68 -1.60 15.51
C LEU A 81 -5.61 -0.54 15.20
N PHE A 82 -5.97 0.72 14.94
CA PHE A 82 -4.98 1.77 14.70
C PHE A 82 -4.45 2.38 16.00
N LEU A 83 -5.31 2.49 17.02
CA LEU A 83 -4.94 2.98 18.35
C LEU A 83 -3.89 2.07 19.03
N ILE A 84 -4.02 0.76 18.87
CA ILE A 84 -3.05 -0.22 19.40
C ILE A 84 -1.70 -0.12 18.69
N ASN A 85 -1.67 0.35 17.44
CA ASN A 85 -0.52 0.22 16.54
C ASN A 85 0.15 1.56 16.19
N LEU A 86 0.11 2.56 17.09
CA LEU A 86 0.77 3.88 16.99
C LEU A 86 0.19 4.85 15.95
N PHE A 87 -0.80 4.46 15.15
CA PHE A 87 -1.30 5.31 14.06
C PHE A 87 -2.37 6.32 14.49
N GLN A 88 -2.84 6.25 15.74
CA GLN A 88 -3.88 7.08 16.38
C GLN A 88 -5.25 7.10 15.66
N TYR A 89 -5.28 7.24 14.34
CA TYR A 89 -6.49 7.31 13.51
C TYR A 89 -6.27 6.66 12.13
N PRO A 90 -7.30 6.06 11.52
CA PRO A 90 -7.23 5.46 10.17
C PRO A 90 -6.73 6.42 9.08
N LEU A 91 -7.13 7.70 9.15
CA LEU A 91 -6.71 8.73 8.19
C LEU A 91 -5.20 9.01 8.24
N THR A 92 -4.61 9.00 9.43
CA THR A 92 -3.16 9.16 9.61
C THR A 92 -2.42 7.96 9.02
N PHE A 93 -2.91 6.75 9.29
CA PHE A 93 -2.37 5.54 8.66
C PHE A 93 -2.46 5.59 7.13
N LYS A 94 -3.63 5.97 6.59
CA LYS A 94 -3.85 6.11 5.15
C LYS A 94 -2.83 7.04 4.50
N ARG A 95 -2.60 8.22 5.08
CA ARG A 95 -1.59 9.19 4.60
C ARG A 95 -0.18 8.62 4.63
N ASN A 96 0.19 7.94 5.72
CA ASN A 96 1.51 7.30 5.84
C ASN A 96 1.69 6.15 4.83
N ALA A 97 0.66 5.33 4.62
CA ALA A 97 0.66 4.25 3.65
C ALA A 97 0.76 4.80 2.22
N PHE A 98 0.04 5.88 1.90
CA PHE A 98 0.18 6.59 0.63
C PHE A 98 1.60 7.11 0.43
N GLN A 99 2.18 7.77 1.43
CA GLN A 99 3.54 8.29 1.35
C GLN A 99 4.54 7.17 1.06
N ARG A 100 4.45 6.05 1.78
CA ARG A 100 5.32 4.87 1.56
C ARG A 100 5.16 4.28 0.16
N ALA A 101 3.91 4.12 -0.31
CA ALA A 101 3.64 3.64 -1.67
C ALA A 101 4.22 4.61 -2.71
N LYS A 102 3.98 5.92 -2.56
CA LYS A 102 4.51 6.94 -3.47
C LYS A 102 6.03 6.94 -3.50
N THR A 103 6.70 6.88 -2.35
CA THR A 103 8.16 6.87 -2.31
C THR A 103 8.74 5.62 -2.98
N LEU A 104 8.11 4.44 -2.80
CA LEU A 104 8.51 3.23 -3.51
C LEU A 104 8.28 3.32 -5.03
N TYR A 105 7.18 3.95 -5.45
CA TYR A 105 6.89 4.18 -6.87
C TYR A 105 7.90 5.15 -7.50
N ASP A 106 8.16 6.28 -6.86
CA ASP A 106 9.12 7.29 -7.32
C ASP A 106 10.55 6.73 -7.39
N ALA A 107 10.89 5.78 -6.50
CA ALA A 107 12.17 5.07 -6.51
C ALA A 107 12.25 3.95 -7.56
N ASP A 108 11.21 3.74 -8.38
CA ASP A 108 11.19 2.71 -9.42
C ASP A 108 11.45 1.29 -8.84
N TYR A 109 10.88 1.06 -7.64
CA TYR A 109 11.05 -0.16 -6.82
C TYR A 109 10.41 -1.41 -7.43
N GLU A 110 9.48 -1.30 -8.36
CA GLU A 110 8.85 -2.46 -9.01
C GLU A 110 8.92 -2.28 -10.53
N LYS A 111 9.23 -3.37 -11.25
CA LYS A 111 9.39 -3.35 -12.71
C LYS A 111 8.27 -4.11 -13.42
N ASN A 112 7.56 -4.97 -12.71
CA ASN A 112 6.43 -5.68 -13.26
C ASN A 112 5.30 -4.70 -13.58
N LYS A 113 5.00 -4.57 -14.87
CA LYS A 113 4.00 -3.62 -15.39
C LYS A 113 2.60 -3.88 -14.85
N ILE A 114 2.22 -5.15 -14.62
CA ILE A 114 0.91 -5.49 -14.06
C ILE A 114 0.83 -4.99 -12.62
N THR A 115 1.85 -5.26 -11.80
CA THR A 115 1.93 -4.77 -10.42
C THR A 115 1.89 -3.23 -10.38
N LEU A 116 2.62 -2.55 -11.27
CA LEU A 116 2.61 -1.08 -11.35
C LEU A 116 1.23 -0.52 -11.71
N ILE A 117 0.53 -1.12 -12.68
CA ILE A 117 -0.83 -0.69 -13.06
C ILE A 117 -1.79 -0.88 -11.88
N GLN A 118 -1.75 -2.04 -11.21
CA GLN A 118 -2.56 -2.33 -10.03
C GLN A 118 -2.29 -1.33 -8.89
N THR A 119 -1.01 -1.06 -8.60
CA THR A 119 -0.57 -0.06 -7.63
C THR A 119 -1.11 1.32 -7.95
N VAL A 120 -0.88 1.83 -9.16
CA VAL A 120 -1.27 3.20 -9.53
C VAL A 120 -2.78 3.37 -9.49
N PHE A 121 -3.53 2.35 -9.94
CA PHE A 121 -4.98 2.33 -9.83
C PHE A 121 -5.44 2.46 -8.37
N LEU A 122 -4.88 1.65 -7.47
CA LEU A 122 -5.20 1.70 -6.03
C LEU A 122 -4.76 3.03 -5.40
N MET A 123 -3.61 3.57 -5.77
CA MET A 123 -3.12 4.86 -5.29
C MET A 123 -4.05 6.02 -5.67
N GLY A 124 -4.74 5.93 -6.82
CA GLY A 124 -5.72 6.92 -7.27
C GLY A 124 -6.86 7.19 -6.28
N HIS A 125 -7.19 6.20 -5.44
CA HIS A 125 -8.21 6.35 -4.38
C HIS A 125 -7.86 7.42 -3.36
N PHE A 126 -6.56 7.65 -3.11
CA PHE A 126 -6.14 8.68 -2.19
C PHE A 126 -6.64 10.07 -2.61
N TYR A 127 -6.59 10.35 -3.91
CA TYR A 127 -6.98 11.64 -4.47
C TYR A 127 -8.49 11.77 -4.65
N ALA A 128 -9.19 10.67 -4.93
CA ALA A 128 -10.65 10.64 -4.95
C ALA A 128 -11.24 11.01 -3.58
N ASP A 129 -10.59 10.54 -2.50
CA ASP A 129 -11.03 10.81 -1.12
C ASP A 129 -10.53 12.15 -0.55
N ALA A 130 -9.49 12.75 -1.14
CA ALA A 130 -8.85 13.96 -0.62
C ALA A 130 -9.48 15.28 -1.11
N GLU A 131 -10.55 15.25 -1.91
CA GLU A 131 -11.10 16.43 -2.63
C GLU A 131 -10.00 17.27 -3.29
N ASP A 132 -9.32 16.69 -4.27
CA ASP A 132 -8.41 17.45 -5.11
C ASP A 132 -9.20 18.32 -6.11
N ARG A 133 -9.45 19.58 -5.73
CA ARG A 133 -10.00 20.61 -6.64
C ARG A 133 -9.02 20.99 -7.76
N LEU A 134 -7.77 20.53 -7.74
CA LEU A 134 -6.74 20.84 -8.73
C LEU A 134 -6.27 19.61 -9.52
N GLY A 135 -6.67 18.41 -9.15
CA GLY A 135 -6.44 17.18 -9.90
C GLY A 135 -5.04 16.57 -9.72
N PRO A 136 -4.91 15.23 -9.88
CA PRO A 136 -3.72 14.46 -9.49
C PRO A 136 -2.46 14.70 -10.34
N TRP A 137 -2.46 15.69 -11.23
CA TRP A 137 -1.43 15.92 -12.26
C TRP A 137 -0.94 17.38 -12.36
N HIS A 138 -1.10 18.19 -11.32
CA HIS A 138 -0.57 19.56 -11.24
C HIS A 138 0.51 19.72 -10.19
#